data_AF-A0A181C891-F1
#
_entry.id   AF-A0A181C891-F1
#
_cell.length_a   1.000
_cell.length_b   1.000
_cell.length_c   1.000
_cell.angle_alpha   90.00
_cell.angle_beta   90.00
_cell.angle_gamma   90.00
#
_symmetry.space_group_name_H-M   'P 1'
#
loop_
_entity.id
_entity.type
_entity.pdbx_description
1 polymer ?
#
loop_
_entity_poly.entity_id
_entity_poly.type
_entity_poly.pdbx_seq_one_letter_code
_entity_poly.pdbx_strand_id
1 'polypeptide(L)' 'MTSPASDSAPSRDETLRRHIHDIRGHLSPAMLRADSLALSQDERTRRAAQDILTALDAVTRELGIMRRLLARPAP' A
#
# COMPACT_ATOMS: atom_id res chain seq x y z
N MET A 1 -26.83 -17.22 -28.73
CA MET A 1 -26.25 -15.86 -28.80
C MET A 1 -25.31 -15.71 -27.61
N THR A 2 -24.04 -16.06 -27.80
CA THR A 2 -22.99 -15.94 -26.78
C THR A 2 -22.55 -14.48 -26.72
N SER A 3 -22.78 -13.82 -25.59
CA SER A 3 -22.27 -12.47 -25.31
C SER A 3 -20.75 -12.45 -25.52
N PRO A 4 -20.18 -11.45 -26.21
CA PRO A 4 -18.74 -11.34 -26.28
C PRO A 4 -18.23 -10.98 -24.88
N ALA A 5 -17.30 -11.79 -24.37
CA ALA A 5 -16.51 -11.42 -23.21
C ALA A 5 -15.86 -10.06 -23.53
N SER A 6 -16.15 -9.04 -22.72
CA SER A 6 -15.51 -7.74 -22.85
C SER A 6 -14.03 -7.90 -22.49
N ASP A 7 -13.23 -8.22 -23.50
CA ASP A 7 -11.77 -8.21 -23.46
C ASP A 7 -11.29 -6.75 -23.57
N SER A 8 -11.79 -5.92 -22.68
CA SER A 8 -11.42 -4.51 -22.59
C SER A 8 -10.21 -4.40 -21.68
N ALA A 9 -9.11 -3.86 -22.21
CA ALA A 9 -7.93 -3.56 -21.42
C ALA A 9 -8.32 -2.75 -20.17
N PRO A 10 -7.73 -3.06 -19.00
CA PRO A 10 -8.08 -2.37 -17.76
C PRO A 10 -7.86 -0.86 -17.94
N SER A 11 -8.82 -0.07 -17.46
CA SER A 11 -8.68 1.38 -17.47
C SER A 11 -7.41 1.82 -16.74
N ARG A 12 -6.84 2.97 -17.10
CA ARG A 12 -5.66 3.53 -16.43
C ARG A 12 -5.85 3.60 -14.90
N ASP A 13 -7.05 3.94 -14.45
CA ASP A 13 -7.41 4.03 -13.04
C ASP A 13 -7.49 2.66 -12.36
N GLU A 14 -7.89 1.62 -13.09
CA GLU A 14 -7.86 0.25 -12.59
C GLU A 14 -6.43 -0.26 -12.45
N THR A 15 -5.58 -0.03 -13.46
CA THR A 15 -4.15 -0.37 -13.40
C THR A 15 -3.45 0.36 -12.26
N LEU A 16 -3.73 1.65 -12.06
CA LEU A 16 -3.15 2.41 -10.95
C LEU A 16 -3.65 1.93 -9.58
N ARG A 17 -4.94 1.59 -9.45
CA ARG A 17 -5.49 0.98 -8.22
C ARG A 17 -4.81 -0.36 -7.90
N ARG A 18 -4.50 -1.15 -8.92
CA ARG A 18 -3.78 -2.43 -8.78
C ARG A 18 -2.36 -2.21 -8.27
N HIS A 19 -1.61 -1.30 -8.88
CA HIS A 19 -0.27 -0.96 -8.40
C HIS A 19 -0.27 -0.43 -6.96
N ILE A 20 -1.24 0.40 -6.58
CA ILE A 20 -1.38 0.86 -5.18
C ILE A 20 -1.61 -0.34 -4.23
N HIS A 21 -2.45 -1.30 -4.63
CA HIS A 21 -2.66 -2.52 -3.87
C HIS A 21 -1.38 -3.35 -3.74
N ASP A 22 -0.66 -3.56 -4.84
CA ASP A 22 0.58 -4.33 -4.86
C ASP A 22 1.68 -3.69 -4.00
N ILE A 23 1.83 -2.36 -4.06
CA ILE A 23 2.76 -1.61 -3.20
C ILE A 23 2.43 -1.85 -1.73
N ARG A 24 1.15 -1.76 -1.33
CA ARG A 24 0.75 -2.07 0.04
C ARG A 24 1.05 -3.52 0.42
N GLY A 25 0.88 -4.46 -0.51
CA GLY A 25 1.28 -5.85 -0.36
C GLY A 25 2.78 -5.98 -0.06
N HIS A 26 3.64 -5.28 -0.82
CA HIS A 26 5.10 -5.30 -0.61
C HIS A 26 5.54 -4.63 0.69
N LEU A 27 4.84 -3.60 1.16
CA LEU A 27 5.16 -2.92 2.41
C LEU A 27 4.74 -3.74 3.65
N SER A 28 3.73 -4.60 3.53
CA SER A 28 3.18 -5.34 4.68
C SER A 28 4.21 -6.23 5.39
N PRO A 29 5.05 -7.03 4.69
CA PRO A 29 6.14 -7.77 5.35
C PRO A 29 7.18 -6.87 6.04
N ALA A 30 7.47 -5.70 5.47
CA ALA A 30 8.40 -4.75 6.07
C ALA A 30 7.84 -4.17 7.38
N MET A 31 6.54 -3.85 7.41
CA MET A 31 5.84 -3.41 8.61
C MET A 31 5.89 -4.49 9.69
N LEU A 32 5.57 -5.74 9.37
CA LEU A 32 5.61 -6.86 10.33
C LEU A 32 7.01 -7.10 10.90
N ARG A 33 8.06 -7.00 10.06
CA ARG A 33 9.44 -7.13 10.52
C ARG A 33 9.85 -5.96 11.41
N ALA A 34 9.48 -4.74 11.04
CA ALA A 34 9.78 -3.57 11.86
C ALA A 34 9.03 -3.63 13.21
N ASP A 35 7.79 -4.11 13.23
CA ASP A 35 7.03 -4.34 14.46
C ASP A 35 7.72 -5.36 15.38
N SER A 36 8.20 -6.47 14.82
CA SER A 36 9.00 -7.43 15.59
C SER A 36 10.29 -6.83 16.15
N LEU A 37 10.99 -6.00 15.38
CA LEU A 37 12.21 -5.31 15.83
C LEU A 37 11.93 -4.23 16.88
N ALA A 38 10.74 -3.64 16.89
CA ALA A 38 10.32 -2.68 17.91
C ALA A 38 10.15 -3.32 19.30
N LEU A 39 10.12 -4.66 19.37
CA LEU A 39 10.13 -5.42 20.63
C LEU A 39 11.54 -5.77 21.13
N SER A 40 12.59 -5.34 20.41
CA SER A 40 13.98 -5.60 20.81
C SER A 40 14.31 -4.96 22.16
N GLN A 41 15.14 -5.67 22.96
CA GLN A 41 15.72 -5.14 24.20
C GLN A 41 16.85 -4.14 23.94
N ASP A 42 17.41 -4.14 22.72
CA ASP A 42 18.38 -3.13 22.32
C ASP A 42 17.68 -1.83 21.94
N GLU A 43 17.97 -0.76 22.67
CA GLU A 43 17.36 0.56 22.49
C GLU A 43 17.56 1.10 21.08
N ARG A 44 18.76 0.90 20.52
CA ARG A 44 19.08 1.41 19.19
C ARG A 44 18.27 0.72 18.11
N THR A 45 18.16 -0.61 18.20
CA THR A 45 17.31 -1.42 17.31
C THR A 45 15.85 -1.02 17.44
N ARG A 46 15.34 -0.89 18.66
CA ARG A 46 13.95 -0.49 18.92
C ARG A 46 13.62 0.88 18.33
N ARG A 47 14.52 1.87 18.50
CA ARG A 47 14.32 3.22 17.96
C ARG A 47 14.33 3.22 16.44
N ALA A 48 15.29 2.55 15.82
CA ALA A 48 15.36 2.43 14.36
C ALA A 48 14.10 1.75 13.80
N ALA A 49 13.58 0.73 14.48
CA ALA A 49 12.34 0.07 14.09
C ALA A 49 11.11 1.00 14.16
N GLN A 50 11.00 1.83 15.20
CA GLN A 50 9.93 2.83 15.34
C GLN A 50 10.00 3.90 14.24
N ASP A 51 11.20 4.35 13.88
CA ASP A 51 11.39 5.32 12.80
C ASP A 51 10.97 4.71 11.45
N ILE A 52 11.31 3.44 11.20
CA ILE A 52 10.87 2.68 10.01
C ILE A 52 9.35 2.54 9.98
N LEU A 53 8.72 2.12 11.09
CA LEU A 53 7.26 1.99 11.18
C LEU A 53 6.55 3.32 10.87
N THR A 54 7.06 4.42 11.44
CA THR A 54 6.52 5.76 11.21
C THR A 54 6.57 6.14 9.73
N ALA A 55 7.68 5.86 9.05
CA ALA A 55 7.81 6.10 7.62
C ALA A 55 6.87 5.22 6.77
N LEU A 56 6.75 3.94 7.11
CA LEU A 56 5.86 3.00 6.41
C LEU A 56 4.38 3.36 6.58
N ASP A 57 3.98 3.83 7.76
CA ASP A 57 2.63 4.31 8.02
C ASP A 57 2.30 5.57 7.21
N ALA A 58 3.25 6.51 7.12
CA ALA A 58 3.09 7.71 6.30
C ALA A 58 2.88 7.34 4.82
N VAL A 59 3.68 6.43 4.27
CA VAL A 59 3.51 5.94 2.89
C VAL A 59 2.16 5.27 2.70
N THR A 60 1.75 4.41 3.64
CA THR A 60 0.46 3.71 3.56
C THR A 60 -0.72 4.67 3.59
N ARG A 61 -0.63 5.76 4.37
CA ARG A 61 -1.61 6.83 4.40
C ARG A 61 -1.72 7.54 3.06
N GLU A 62 -0.60 7.92 2.44
CA GLU A 62 -0.58 8.59 1.13
C GLU A 62 -1.17 7.70 0.03
N LEU A 63 -0.80 6.41 0.01
CA LEU A 63 -1.41 5.43 -0.91
C LEU A 63 -2.93 5.32 -0.71
N GLY A 64 -3.41 5.40 0.53
CA GLY A 64 -4.84 5.46 0.85
C GLY A 64 -5.53 6.72 0.34
N ILE A 65 -4.86 7.87 0.40
CA ILE A 65 -5.34 9.14 -0.20
C ILE A 65 -5.42 9.01 -1.72
N MET A 66 -4.35 8.55 -2.38
CA MET A 66 -4.33 8.33 -3.83
C MET A 66 -5.49 7.42 -4.27
N ARG A 67 -5.71 6.30 -3.56
CA ARG A 67 -6.82 5.39 -3.87
C ARG A 67 -8.19 6.07 -3.78
N ARG A 68 -8.40 6.96 -2.80
CA ARG A 68 -9.66 7.70 -2.65
C ARG A 68 -9.85 8.74 -3.75
N LEU A 69 -8.78 9.42 -4.17
CA LEU A 69 -8.82 10.36 -5.28
C LEU A 69 -9.21 9.66 -6.59
N LEU A 70 -8.70 8.45 -6.83
CA LEU A 70 -9.04 7.63 -8.00
C LEU A 70 -10.47 7.06 -7.95
N ALA A 71 -11.07 6.95 -6.77
CA ALA A 71 -12.43 6.44 -6.61
C ALA A 71 -13.50 7.53 -6.70
N ARG A 72 -13.10 8.81 -6.72
CA ARG A 72 -14.03 9.93 -6.81
C ARG A 72 -14.47 10.09 -8.28
N PRO A 73 -15.78 10.01 -8.58
CA PRO A 73 -16.26 10.28 -9.93
C PRO A 73 -15.88 11.72 -10.33
N ALA A 74 -15.48 11.91 -11.58
CA ALA A 74 -15.24 13.24 -12.13
C ALA A 74 -16.50 14.12 -11.96
N PRO A 75 -16.34 15.42 -11.69
CA PRO A 75 -17.47 16.34 -11.59
C PRO A 75 -18.25 16.44 -12.90
#